data_AF-A0A0C1REW7-F1
#
_entry.id   AF-A0A0C1REW7-F1
#
_cell.length_a   1.000
_cell.length_b   1.000
_cell.length_c   1.000
_cell.angle_alpha   90.00
_cell.angle_beta   90.00
_cell.angle_gamma   90.00
#
_symmetry.space_group_name_H-M   'P 1'
#
loop_
_entity.id
_entity.type
_entity.pdbx_description
1 polymer ?
#
loop_
_entity_poly.entity_id
_entity_poly.type
_entity_poly.pdbx_seq_one_letter_code
_entity_poly.pdbx_strand_id
1 'polypeptide(L)'
;MNTSVIYSSYDITHPQLQNFASRALPQKVYRRRRLAFLSLVGLVVFLGVLMANEIIGRIHGVPGGSVVEAAGNPVIYVVQPGDTLWEIADKFNPEG
;
A
#
# COMPACT_ATOMS: atom_id res chain seq x y z
N MET A 1 -60.63 37.14 -48.03
CA MET A 1 -60.10 36.36 -46.90
C MET A 1 -58.90 35.57 -47.37
N ASN A 2 -57.70 35.84 -46.87
CA ASN A 2 -56.64 34.83 -46.89
C ASN A 2 -55.75 34.97 -45.66
N THR A 3 -55.60 33.83 -45.00
CA THR A 3 -55.08 33.62 -43.66
C THR A 3 -53.65 33.10 -43.78
N SER A 4 -52.67 33.96 -43.51
CA SER A 4 -51.30 33.55 -43.16
C SER A 4 -50.81 34.57 -42.14
N VAL A 5 -51.35 34.53 -40.92
CA VAL A 5 -50.86 33.61 -39.88
C VAL A 5 -49.33 33.63 -39.85
N ILE A 6 -48.81 34.69 -39.23
CA ILE A 6 -47.91 34.59 -38.09
C ILE A 6 -46.80 33.54 -38.29
N TYR A 7 -45.84 33.85 -39.15
CA TYR A 7 -44.47 33.39 -38.93
C TYR A 7 -43.71 34.55 -38.27
N SER A 8 -44.04 34.75 -36.99
CA SER A 8 -43.23 35.55 -36.08
C SER A 8 -41.89 34.85 -35.99
N SER A 9 -40.90 35.40 -36.68
CA SER A 9 -39.51 34.99 -36.67
C SER A 9 -39.02 34.93 -35.24
N TYR A 10 -38.89 33.73 -34.70
CA TYR A 10 -38.08 33.48 -33.51
C TYR A 10 -36.63 33.71 -33.95
N ASP A 11 -36.12 34.92 -33.68
CA ASP A 11 -34.69 35.19 -33.77
C ASP A 11 -34.04 34.47 -32.59
N ILE A 12 -33.84 33.17 -32.75
CA ILE A 12 -33.15 32.32 -31.79
C ILE A 12 -31.69 32.77 -31.84
N THR A 13 -31.36 33.69 -30.95
CA THR A 13 -29.98 34.02 -30.60
C THR A 13 -29.33 32.73 -30.12
N HIS A 14 -28.59 32.07 -31.01
CA HIS A 14 -27.79 30.92 -30.64
C HIS A 14 -26.85 31.38 -29.52
N PRO A 15 -26.93 30.83 -28.30
CA PRO A 15 -25.90 31.07 -27.32
C PRO A 15 -24.61 30.57 -27.94
N GLN A 16 -23.65 31.46 -28.19
CA GLN A 16 -22.30 31.05 -28.53
C GLN A 16 -21.83 30.18 -27.36
N LEU A 17 -21.86 28.87 -27.54
CA LEU A 17 -21.15 27.93 -26.71
C LEU A 17 -19.68 28.29 -26.88
N GLN A 18 -19.19 29.19 -26.02
CA GLN A 18 -17.79 29.46 -25.86
C GLN A 18 -17.16 28.12 -25.52
N ASN A 19 -16.60 27.49 -26.56
CA ASN A 19 -15.71 26.37 -26.41
C ASN A 19 -14.58 26.86 -25.51
N PHE A 20 -14.70 26.58 -24.21
CA PHE A 20 -13.59 26.62 -23.29
C PHE A 20 -12.61 25.57 -23.80
N ALA A 21 -11.77 25.98 -24.74
CA ALA A 21 -10.66 25.20 -25.22
C ALA A 21 -9.89 24.78 -23.97
N SER A 22 -10.05 23.52 -23.59
CA SER A 22 -9.39 22.91 -22.46
C SER A 22 -7.91 23.04 -22.74
N ARG A 23 -7.29 24.06 -22.13
CA ARG A 23 -5.92 24.47 -22.41
C ARG A 23 -5.04 23.26 -22.14
N ALA A 24 -4.59 22.61 -23.20
CA ALA A 24 -3.77 21.40 -23.11
C ALA A 24 -2.56 21.74 -22.25
N LEU A 25 -2.50 21.16 -21.04
CA LEU A 25 -1.41 21.43 -20.12
C LEU A 25 -0.11 20.95 -20.80
N PRO A 26 0.96 21.75 -20.79
CA PRO A 26 2.22 21.37 -21.41
C PRO A 26 2.68 20.02 -20.86
N GLN A 27 3.00 19.07 -21.75
CA GLN A 27 3.23 17.64 -21.48
C GLN A 27 4.19 17.38 -20.31
N LYS A 28 5.19 18.26 -20.12
CA LYS A 28 6.15 18.22 -19.02
C LYS A 28 5.51 18.37 -17.63
N VAL A 29 4.47 19.21 -17.51
CA VAL A 29 3.73 19.44 -16.25
C VAL A 29 2.87 18.24 -15.91
N TYR A 30 2.20 17.64 -16.91
CA TYR A 30 1.40 16.44 -16.70
C TYR A 30 2.25 15.24 -16.27
N ARG A 31 3.41 15.02 -16.92
CA ARG A 31 4.35 13.96 -16.52
C ARG A 31 4.86 14.15 -15.09
N ARG A 32 5.26 15.37 -14.70
CA ARG A 32 5.75 15.65 -13.34
C ARG A 32 4.66 15.45 -12.28
N ARG A 33 3.44 15.93 -12.53
CA ARG A 33 2.29 15.76 -11.63
C ARG A 33 1.86 14.29 -11.53
N ARG A 34 1.85 13.56 -12.64
CA ARG A 34 1.53 12.12 -12.68
C ARG A 34 2.57 11.31 -11.90
N LEU A 35 3.86 11.60 -12.08
CA LEU A 35 4.92 10.94 -11.30
C LEU A 35 4.82 11.25 -9.81
N ALA A 36 4.54 12.51 -9.44
CA ALA A 36 4.33 12.89 -8.04
C ALA A 36 3.12 12.17 -7.43
N PHE A 37 2.01 12.07 -8.17
CA PHE A 37 0.81 11.37 -7.73
C PHE A 37 1.07 9.86 -7.57
N LEU A 38 1.72 9.23 -8.55
CA LEU A 38 2.11 7.81 -8.47
C LEU A 38 3.06 7.55 -7.30
N SER A 39 4.03 8.45 -7.07
CA SER A 39 4.94 8.35 -5.93
C SER A 39 4.21 8.50 -4.60
N LEU A 40 3.25 9.42 -4.49
CA LEU A 40 2.43 9.62 -3.30
C LEU A 40 1.59 8.37 -3.00
N VAL A 41 0.90 7.85 -4.01
CA VAL A 41 0.08 6.64 -3.89
C VAL A 41 0.94 5.43 -3.52
N GLY A 42 2.09 5.25 -4.18
CA GLY A 42 3.04 4.18 -3.88
C GLY A 42 3.57 4.26 -2.45
N LEU A 43 3.89 5.46 -1.96
CA LEU A 43 4.35 5.69 -0.59
C LEU A 43 3.25 5.34 0.42
N VAL A 44 2.00 5.75 0.18
CA VAL A 44 0.87 5.42 1.06
C VAL A 44 0.64 3.91 1.14
N VAL A 45 0.69 3.21 0.01
CA VAL A 45 0.55 1.74 -0.03
C VAL A 45 1.72 1.07 0.71
N PHE A 46 2.96 1.52 0.46
CA PHE A 46 4.15 0.99 1.11
C PHE A 46 4.09 1.12 2.64
N LEU A 47 3.76 2.32 3.14
CA LEU A 47 3.59 2.54 4.57
C LEU A 47 2.42 1.71 5.15
N GLY A 48 1.31 1.59 4.41
CA GLY A 48 0.18 0.75 4.81
C GLY A 48 0.58 -0.72 4.99
N VAL A 49 1.35 -1.28 4.05
CA VAL A 49 1.86 -2.66 4.12
C VAL A 49 2.81 -2.84 5.30
N LEU A 50 3.73 -1.91 5.55
CA LEU A 50 4.64 -1.98 6.70
C LEU A 50 3.87 -1.96 8.03
N MET A 51 2.91 -1.05 8.19
CA MET A 51 2.10 -0.95 9.41
C MET A 51 1.18 -2.16 9.62
N ALA A 52 0.64 -2.74 8.54
CA ALA A 52 -0.25 -3.91 8.62
C ALA A 52 0.46 -5.13 9.22
N ASN A 53 1.73 -5.36 8.87
CA ASN A 53 2.52 -6.46 9.43
C ASN A 53 2.70 -6.33 10.95
N GLU A 54 2.85 -5.11 11.45
CA GLU A 54 3.01 -4.86 12.88
C GLU A 54 1.69 -5.03 13.66
N ILE A 55 0.57 -4.58 13.09
CA ILE A 55 -0.76 -4.71 13.71
C ILE A 55 -1.16 -6.19 13.82
N ILE A 56 -0.97 -6.96 12.76
CA ILE A 56 -1.24 -8.41 12.75
C ILE A 56 -0.41 -9.09 13.83
N GLY A 57 0.88 -8.73 13.96
CA GLY A 57 1.73 -9.28 15.00
C GLY A 57 1.29 -8.95 16.42
N ARG A 58 0.76 -7.74 16.66
CA ARG A 58 0.23 -7.34 17.98
C ARG A 58 -1.08 -8.06 18.35
N ILE A 59 -1.95 -8.32 17.37
CA ILE A 59 -3.23 -9.02 17.59
C ILE A 59 -3.00 -10.53 17.80
N HIS A 60 -2.08 -11.12 17.05
CA HIS A 60 -1.74 -12.55 17.17
C HIS A 60 -0.66 -12.86 18.22
N GLY A 61 -0.15 -11.84 18.92
CA GLY A 61 0.87 -12.01 19.95
C GLY A 61 2.28 -12.35 19.44
N VAL A 62 2.52 -12.27 18.13
CA VAL A 62 3.82 -12.53 17.50
C VAL A 62 4.23 -11.27 16.73
N PRO A 63 4.97 -10.31 17.33
CA PRO A 63 5.37 -9.10 16.63
C PRO A 63 6.12 -9.46 15.34
N GLY A 64 5.67 -8.89 14.22
CA GLY A 64 6.33 -9.03 12.93
C GLY A 64 7.72 -8.42 13.00
N GLY A 65 8.73 -9.28 13.09
CA GLY A 65 10.11 -8.85 13.34
C GLY A 65 10.55 -8.98 14.80
N SER A 66 10.04 -9.94 15.58
CA SER A 66 10.89 -10.44 16.66
C SER A 66 12.16 -10.97 16.00
N VAL A 67 13.30 -10.34 16.26
CA VAL A 67 14.52 -11.13 16.36
C VAL A 67 14.10 -12.29 17.26
N VAL A 68 14.04 -13.50 16.71
CA VAL A 68 13.96 -14.68 17.54
C VAL A 68 15.31 -14.69 18.24
N GLU A 69 15.47 -13.84 19.26
CA GLU A 69 16.33 -14.19 20.37
C GLU A 69 15.82 -15.56 20.76
N ALA A 70 16.72 -16.54 20.76
CA ALA A 70 16.40 -17.85 21.27
C ALA A 70 15.76 -17.61 22.64
N ALA A 71 14.43 -17.72 22.73
CA ALA A 71 13.65 -17.43 23.92
C ALA A 71 13.86 -18.53 25.00
N GLY A 72 14.99 -19.22 24.92
CA GLY A 72 15.48 -20.16 25.90
C GLY A 72 16.41 -19.42 26.83
N ASN A 73 16.21 -19.63 28.13
CA ASN A 73 17.25 -19.32 29.11
C ASN A 73 18.53 -20.06 28.70
N PRO A 74 19.71 -19.42 28.74
CA PRO A 74 20.96 -20.09 28.42
C PRO A 74 21.15 -21.31 29.33
N VAL A 75 21.20 -22.49 28.74
CA VAL A 75 21.43 -23.75 29.46
C VAL A 75 22.92 -23.99 29.54
N ILE A 76 23.47 -23.95 30.75
CA ILE A 76 24.87 -24.29 31.01
C ILE A 76 24.93 -25.77 31.42
N TYR A 77 25.66 -26.58 30.65
CA TYR A 77 25.90 -27.98 30.97
C TYR A 77 27.39 -28.24 31.16
N VAL A 78 27.76 -28.87 32.28
CA VAL A 78 29.14 -29.29 32.57
C VAL A 78 29.33 -30.72 32.10
N VAL A 79 30.11 -30.88 31.04
CA VAL A 79 30.40 -32.18 30.41
C VAL A 79 31.10 -33.13 31.37
N GLN A 80 30.62 -34.36 31.44
CA GLN A 80 31.20 -35.45 32.22
C GLN A 80 32.02 -36.39 31.34
N PRO A 81 33.01 -37.12 31.90
CA PRO A 81 33.72 -38.15 31.16
C PRO A 81 32.76 -39.23 30.64
N GLY A 82 32.75 -39.42 29.32
CA GLY A 82 31.87 -40.40 28.65
C GLY A 82 30.67 -39.79 27.93
N ASP A 83 30.36 -38.51 28.15
CA ASP A 83 29.28 -37.83 27.42
C ASP A 83 29.62 -37.66 25.94
N THR A 84 28.60 -37.74 25.09
CA THR A 84 28.67 -37.35 23.69
C THR A 84 27.79 -36.14 23.39
N LEU A 85 28.14 -35.35 22.36
CA LEU A 85 27.29 -34.21 21.93
C LEU A 85 25.89 -34.66 21.50
N TRP A 86 25.76 -35.88 20.98
CA TRP A 86 24.48 -36.44 20.56
C TRP A 86 23.57 -36.72 21.76
N GLU A 87 24.08 -37.37 22.81
CA GLU A 87 23.31 -37.62 24.05
C GLU A 87 22.94 -36.32 24.78
N ILE A 88 23.85 -35.34 24.77
CA ILE A 88 23.57 -34.02 25.34
C ILE A 88 22.47 -33.30 24.55
N ALA A 89 22.52 -33.35 23.21
CA ALA A 89 21.49 -32.73 22.37
C ALA A 89 20.12 -33.40 22.56
N ASP A 90 20.06 -34.73 22.56
CA ASP A 90 18.84 -35.51 22.78
C ASP A 90 18.20 -35.18 24.14
N LYS A 91 19.02 -35.02 25.19
CA LYS A 91 18.55 -34.60 26.51
C LYS A 91 17.88 -33.22 26.54
N PHE A 92 18.31 -32.28 25.70
CA PHE A 92 17.81 -30.90 25.72
C PHE A 92 16.80 -30.59 24.61
N ASN A 93 16.78 -31.35 23.51
CA ASN A 93 15.84 -31.21 22.41
C ASN A 93 15.50 -32.59 21.78
N PRO A 94 14.73 -33.44 22.50
CA PRO A 94 14.46 -34.81 22.07
C PRO A 94 13.58 -34.94 20.81
N GLU A 95 12.88 -33.86 20.43
CA GLU A 95 11.94 -33.86 19.29
C GLU A 95 12.58 -33.41 17.97
N GLY A 96 13.80 -32.84 18.00
CA GLY A 96 14.50 -32.36 16.80
C GLY A 96 13.93 -31.07 16.21
#